data_AF-A0A0Q3RMY3-F1
#
_entry.id   AF-A0A0Q3RMY3-F1
#
_cell.length_a   1.000
_cell.length_b   1.000
_cell.length_c   1.000
_cell.angle_alpha   90.00
_cell.angle_beta   90.00
_cell.angle_gamma   90.00
#
_symmetry.space_group_name_H-M   'P 1'
#
loop_
_entity.id
_entity.type
_entity.pdbx_description
1 polymer ?
#
loop_
_entity_poly.entity_id
_entity_poly.type
_entity_poly.pdbx_seq_one_letter_code
_entity_poly.pdbx_strand_id
1 'polypeptide(L)'
;ILDDPSPTPPQDAYSSEFCSFVNDCLQKDADARPTCEQLLSHPFIKRYLKTDVDLAAYVKSVVDPTERLKQIAEMLAIHYYLLFNGSDGIWHHMKTFYMEQSTFSFSGKVYVGQNDIFDSLSNIRKKLKGDRPREKIVHVVEKLHCRANGDSGVAIRVSGSFIVGNQVLVCGDGVKAEGMPSLDELSIDIPSKRVGQFREQFIMQPGNLMSCYYISKQDLYIIQS
;
A
#
# COMPACT_ATOMS: atom_id res chain seq x y z
N ILE A 1 -1.86 6.34 -36.58
CA ILE A 1 -2.79 5.65 -35.65
C ILE A 1 -3.31 4.47 -36.45
N LEU A 2 -3.04 3.23 -36.04
CA LEU A 2 -3.28 2.04 -36.87
C LEU A 2 -4.78 1.75 -37.07
N ASP A 3 -5.18 1.52 -38.32
CA ASP A 3 -6.53 1.15 -38.80
C ASP A 3 -6.89 -0.33 -38.55
N ASP A 4 -6.19 -1.02 -37.65
CA ASP A 4 -6.50 -2.42 -37.36
C ASP A 4 -7.93 -2.56 -36.79
N PRO A 5 -8.62 -3.69 -36.97
CA PRO A 5 -9.91 -3.93 -36.33
C PRO A 5 -9.78 -3.90 -34.80
N SER A 6 -10.90 -3.69 -34.09
CA SER A 6 -10.91 -3.88 -32.63
C SER A 6 -10.58 -5.32 -32.29
N PRO A 7 -9.75 -5.57 -31.26
CA PRO A 7 -9.48 -6.92 -30.81
C PRO A 7 -10.80 -7.54 -30.31
N THR A 8 -11.13 -8.72 -30.84
CA THR A 8 -12.35 -9.47 -30.49
C THR A 8 -11.93 -10.79 -29.83
N PRO A 9 -12.58 -11.19 -28.72
CA PRO A 9 -12.30 -12.48 -28.09
C PRO A 9 -12.63 -13.66 -29.02
N PRO A 10 -11.87 -14.78 -28.95
CA PRO A 10 -12.16 -16.00 -29.70
C PRO A 10 -13.56 -16.54 -29.39
N GLN A 11 -14.41 -16.68 -30.41
CA GLN A 11 -15.82 -17.07 -30.23
C GLN A 11 -16.01 -18.52 -29.76
N ASP A 12 -15.00 -19.35 -29.96
CA ASP A 12 -14.95 -20.77 -29.56
C ASP A 12 -14.53 -20.97 -28.09
N ALA A 13 -13.87 -19.98 -27.49
CA ALA A 13 -13.38 -20.05 -26.11
C ALA A 13 -14.32 -19.42 -25.07
N TYR A 14 -15.25 -18.56 -25.50
CA TYR A 14 -16.08 -17.76 -24.60
C TYR A 14 -17.56 -17.78 -24.99
N SER A 15 -18.45 -17.39 -24.04
CA SER A 15 -19.87 -17.29 -24.33
C SER A 15 -20.17 -16.15 -25.31
N SER A 16 -21.21 -16.31 -26.13
CA SER A 16 -21.66 -15.29 -27.08
C SER A 16 -21.98 -13.96 -26.40
N GLU A 17 -22.59 -14.00 -25.20
CA GLU A 17 -22.89 -12.83 -24.38
C GLU A 17 -21.62 -12.09 -23.92
N PHE A 18 -20.57 -12.81 -23.54
CA PHE A 18 -19.28 -12.22 -23.17
C PHE A 18 -18.62 -11.56 -24.38
N CYS A 19 -18.55 -12.27 -25.50
CA CYS A 19 -17.97 -11.73 -26.73
C CYS A 19 -18.69 -10.47 -27.20
N SER A 20 -20.03 -10.47 -27.15
CA SER A 20 -20.86 -9.29 -27.45
C SER A 20 -20.50 -8.10 -26.55
N PHE A 21 -20.45 -8.33 -25.24
CA PHE A 21 -20.14 -7.26 -24.27
C PHE A 21 -18.75 -6.66 -24.48
N VAL A 22 -17.73 -7.50 -24.73
CA VAL A 22 -16.36 -7.03 -24.97
C VAL A 22 -16.28 -6.22 -26.26
N ASN A 23 -16.96 -6.65 -27.33
CA ASN A 23 -16.99 -5.90 -28.59
C ASN A 23 -17.65 -4.53 -28.43
N ASP A 24 -18.75 -4.44 -27.69
CA ASP A 24 -19.42 -3.17 -27.37
C ASP A 24 -18.48 -2.23 -26.58
N CYS A 25 -17.74 -2.77 -25.61
CA CYS A 25 -16.77 -2.00 -24.83
C CYS A 25 -15.59 -1.49 -25.67
N LEU A 26 -15.13 -2.28 -26.64
CA LEU A 26 -13.94 -2.01 -27.46
C LEU A 26 -14.28 -1.34 -28.80
N GLN A 27 -15.49 -0.79 -28.93
CA GLN A 27 -15.89 -0.03 -30.10
C GLN A 27 -14.98 1.21 -30.28
N LYS A 28 -14.25 1.25 -31.40
CA LYS A 28 -13.29 2.31 -31.72
C LYS A 28 -13.97 3.60 -32.14
N ASP A 29 -15.07 3.48 -32.89
CA ASP A 29 -15.88 4.62 -33.28
C ASP A 29 -16.58 5.20 -32.03
N ALA A 30 -16.32 6.47 -31.76
CA ALA A 30 -16.88 7.16 -30.60
C ALA A 30 -18.40 7.30 -30.69
N ASP A 31 -18.94 7.52 -31.90
CA ASP A 31 -20.37 7.74 -32.12
C ASP A 31 -21.16 6.43 -32.04
N ALA A 32 -20.53 5.32 -32.40
CA ALA A 32 -21.10 3.98 -32.29
C ALA A 32 -20.90 3.33 -30.91
N ARG A 33 -20.09 3.93 -30.02
CA ARG A 33 -19.78 3.35 -28.70
C ARG A 33 -20.99 3.49 -27.77
N PRO A 34 -21.46 2.39 -27.15
CA PRO A 34 -22.54 2.46 -26.17
C PRO A 34 -22.18 3.29 -24.93
N THR A 35 -23.17 3.95 -24.35
CA THR A 35 -23.02 4.69 -23.09
C THR A 35 -22.84 3.74 -21.90
N CYS A 36 -22.32 4.23 -20.78
CA CYS A 36 -22.19 3.44 -19.56
C CYS A 36 -23.54 2.83 -19.11
N GLU A 37 -24.65 3.56 -19.25
CA GLU A 37 -25.99 3.05 -18.92
C GLU A 37 -26.42 1.88 -19.81
N GLN A 38 -26.08 1.96 -21.11
CA GLN A 38 -26.33 0.88 -22.07
C GLN A 38 -25.46 -0.35 -21.75
N LEU A 39 -24.18 -0.16 -21.45
CA LEU A 39 -23.26 -1.24 -21.06
C LEU A 39 -23.69 -1.92 -19.75
N LEU A 40 -24.09 -1.16 -18.73
CA LEU A 40 -24.64 -1.69 -17.48
C LEU A 40 -25.97 -2.44 -17.69
N SER A 41 -26.65 -2.14 -18.80
CA SER A 41 -27.87 -2.82 -19.20
C SER A 41 -27.67 -4.10 -20.02
N HIS A 42 -26.43 -4.40 -20.42
CA HIS A 42 -26.10 -5.54 -21.27
C HIS A 42 -26.43 -6.89 -20.59
N PRO A 43 -26.95 -7.90 -21.33
CA PRO A 43 -27.30 -9.21 -20.79
C PRO A 43 -26.18 -9.87 -19.97
N PHE A 44 -24.94 -9.76 -20.43
CA PHE A 44 -23.76 -10.26 -19.73
C PHE A 44 -23.62 -9.71 -18.29
N ILE A 45 -23.81 -8.39 -18.11
CA ILE A 45 -23.75 -7.73 -16.79
C ILE A 45 -24.99 -8.08 -15.95
N LYS A 46 -26.17 -8.08 -16.58
CA LYS A 46 -27.43 -8.33 -15.88
C LYS A 46 -27.64 -9.79 -15.47
N ARG A 47 -26.90 -10.73 -16.06
CA ARG A 47 -27.05 -12.18 -15.89
C ARG A 47 -27.11 -12.64 -14.44
N TYR A 48 -26.31 -12.04 -13.56
CA TYR A 48 -26.22 -12.42 -12.15
C TYR A 48 -26.89 -11.41 -11.20
N LEU A 49 -27.65 -10.43 -11.71
CA LEU A 49 -28.35 -9.45 -10.86
C LEU A 49 -29.31 -10.06 -9.85
N LYS A 50 -29.89 -11.23 -10.18
CA LYS A 50 -30.86 -11.95 -9.33
C LYS A 50 -30.27 -13.21 -8.70
N THR A 51 -28.99 -13.48 -8.92
CA THR A 51 -28.31 -14.64 -8.38
C THR A 51 -27.58 -14.22 -7.12
N ASP A 52 -27.80 -14.94 -6.03
CA ASP A 52 -27.05 -14.74 -4.79
C ASP A 52 -25.64 -15.31 -4.98
N VAL A 53 -24.70 -14.45 -5.40
CA VAL A 53 -23.29 -14.79 -5.56
C VAL A 53 -22.52 -14.21 -4.38
N ASP A 54 -22.04 -15.08 -3.50
CA ASP A 54 -21.15 -14.68 -2.41
C ASP A 54 -19.73 -14.42 -2.96
N LEU A 55 -19.53 -13.22 -3.49
CA LEU A 55 -18.24 -12.77 -3.99
C LEU A 55 -17.18 -12.77 -2.88
N ALA A 56 -17.57 -12.52 -1.63
CA ALA A 56 -16.63 -12.52 -0.51
C ALA A 56 -16.11 -13.94 -0.22
N ALA A 57 -16.97 -14.97 -0.29
CA ALA A 57 -16.56 -16.37 -0.16
C ALA A 57 -15.69 -16.82 -1.34
N TYR A 58 -16.03 -16.44 -2.57
CA TYR A 58 -15.20 -16.74 -3.75
C TYR A 58 -13.81 -16.11 -3.65
N VAL A 59 -13.72 -14.81 -3.31
CA VAL A 59 -12.43 -14.13 -3.14
C VAL A 59 -11.61 -14.79 -2.03
N LYS A 60 -12.25 -15.20 -0.92
CA LYS A 60 -11.56 -15.94 0.15
C LYS A 60 -11.05 -17.32 -0.29
N SER A 61 -11.69 -17.97 -1.27
CA SER A 61 -11.26 -19.30 -1.73
C SER A 61 -10.15 -19.26 -2.78
N VAL A 62 -10.06 -18.17 -3.56
CA VAL A 62 -9.06 -18.04 -4.63
C VAL A 62 -7.82 -17.25 -4.22
N VAL A 63 -7.91 -16.39 -3.20
CA VAL A 63 -6.77 -15.60 -2.70
C VAL A 63 -6.16 -16.31 -1.50
N ASP A 64 -4.87 -16.63 -1.55
CA ASP A 64 -4.13 -17.11 -0.38
C ASP A 64 -4.20 -16.02 0.71
N PRO A 65 -4.76 -16.30 1.90
CA PRO A 65 -4.79 -15.37 3.01
C PRO A 65 -3.40 -14.78 3.33
N THR A 66 -2.35 -15.58 3.13
CA THR A 66 -0.95 -15.19 3.34
C THR A 66 -0.49 -14.12 2.34
N GLU A 67 -0.83 -14.28 1.06
CA GLU A 67 -0.53 -13.27 0.04
C GLU A 67 -1.25 -11.96 0.30
N ARG A 68 -2.52 -12.02 0.72
CA ARG A 68 -3.28 -10.82 1.08
C ARG A 68 -2.65 -10.07 2.25
N LEU A 69 -2.23 -10.79 3.29
CA LEU A 69 -1.53 -10.19 4.44
C LEU A 69 -0.22 -9.54 4.00
N LYS A 70 0.53 -10.21 3.11
CA LYS A 70 1.78 -9.69 2.55
C LYS A 70 1.54 -8.40 1.77
N GLN A 71 0.55 -8.36 0.89
CA GLN A 71 0.18 -7.15 0.12
C GLN A 71 -0.20 -5.98 1.02
N ILE A 72 -0.98 -6.23 2.08
CA ILE A 72 -1.34 -5.18 3.06
C ILE A 72 -0.08 -4.65 3.75
N ALA A 73 0.82 -5.54 4.15
CA ALA A 73 2.06 -5.16 4.83
C ALA A 73 3.00 -4.33 3.95
N GLU A 74 3.16 -4.73 2.69
CA GLU A 74 3.96 -4.01 1.70
C GLU A 74 3.37 -2.64 1.41
N MET A 75 2.05 -2.60 1.14
CA MET A 75 1.33 -1.36 0.91
C MET A 75 1.51 -0.40 2.08
N LEU A 76 1.31 -0.86 3.33
CA LEU A 76 1.56 -0.01 4.51
C LEU A 76 3.00 0.51 4.53
N ALA A 77 3.99 -0.39 4.45
CA ALA A 77 5.40 -0.01 4.60
C ALA A 77 5.81 1.03 3.56
N ILE A 78 5.46 0.80 2.29
CA ILE A 78 5.76 1.71 1.19
C ILE A 78 5.14 3.08 1.44
N HIS A 79 3.82 3.15 1.64
CA HIS A 79 3.14 4.44 1.77
C HIS A 79 3.57 5.19 3.03
N TYR A 80 3.73 4.49 4.15
CA TYR A 80 4.15 5.08 5.42
C TYR A 80 5.55 5.70 5.31
N TYR A 81 6.57 4.93 4.87
CA TYR A 81 7.94 5.44 4.81
C TYR A 81 8.17 6.43 3.66
N LEU A 82 7.41 6.35 2.56
CA LEU A 82 7.43 7.38 1.52
C LEU A 82 6.89 8.71 2.04
N LEU A 83 5.79 8.72 2.79
CA LEU A 83 5.27 9.94 3.42
C LEU A 83 6.23 10.48 4.48
N PHE A 84 6.80 9.60 5.31
CA PHE A 84 7.73 9.99 6.36
C PHE A 84 8.97 10.67 5.82
N ASN A 85 9.61 10.09 4.79
CA ASN A 85 10.83 10.64 4.23
C ASN A 85 10.57 11.67 3.10
N GLY A 86 9.32 11.79 2.64
CA GLY A 86 8.91 12.63 1.52
C GLY A 86 8.95 14.14 1.80
N SER A 87 8.33 14.92 0.93
CA SER A 87 8.23 16.38 1.06
C SER A 87 7.22 16.80 2.15
N ASP A 88 7.25 18.06 2.57
CA ASP A 88 6.30 18.55 3.58
C ASP A 88 4.88 18.75 3.02
N GLY A 89 4.73 18.90 1.70
CA GLY A 89 3.42 19.12 1.05
C GLY A 89 2.44 17.97 1.25
N ILE A 90 2.93 16.73 1.29
CA ILE A 90 2.09 15.52 1.46
C ILE A 90 2.06 14.99 2.89
N TRP A 91 2.82 15.59 3.81
CA TRP A 91 3.01 15.05 5.17
C TRP A 91 1.72 14.97 5.97
N HIS A 92 0.79 15.91 5.75
CA HIS A 92 -0.50 15.94 6.44
C HIS A 92 -1.32 14.66 6.24
N HIS A 93 -1.10 13.92 5.14
CA HIS A 93 -1.73 12.61 4.91
C HIS A 93 -1.26 11.54 5.91
N MET A 94 -0.14 11.72 6.62
CA MET A 94 0.26 10.79 7.69
C MET A 94 -0.83 10.63 8.76
N LYS A 95 -1.65 11.67 9.00
CA LYS A 95 -2.79 11.59 9.91
C LYS A 95 -3.79 10.50 9.51
N THR A 96 -4.00 10.26 8.23
CA THR A 96 -5.07 9.36 7.74
C THR A 96 -4.83 7.89 8.08
N PHE A 97 -3.62 7.52 8.50
CA PHE A 97 -3.31 6.18 8.98
C PHE A 97 -3.85 5.89 10.38
N TYR A 98 -4.23 6.92 11.15
CA TYR A 98 -4.59 6.79 12.56
C TYR A 98 -6.02 7.28 12.84
N MET A 99 -6.61 6.75 13.91
CA MET A 99 -7.91 7.12 14.45
C MET A 99 -7.73 7.69 15.87
N GLU A 100 -8.81 8.19 16.48
CA GLU A 100 -8.78 8.75 17.84
C GLU A 100 -8.37 7.73 18.92
N GLN A 101 -8.68 6.45 18.70
CA GLN A 101 -8.27 5.35 19.58
C GLN A 101 -6.87 4.79 19.29
N SER A 102 -6.19 5.29 18.26
CA SER A 102 -4.86 4.79 17.90
C SER A 102 -3.83 5.17 18.97
N THR A 103 -2.82 4.33 19.15
CA THR A 103 -1.71 4.60 20.07
C THR A 103 -0.35 4.50 19.39
N PHE A 104 0.54 5.43 19.67
CA PHE A 104 1.94 5.41 19.27
C PHE A 104 2.86 5.40 20.49
N SER A 105 3.78 4.44 20.56
CA SER A 105 4.79 4.35 21.61
C SER A 105 6.17 4.68 21.07
N PHE A 106 6.86 5.62 21.71
CA PHE A 106 8.25 5.96 21.38
C PHE A 106 9.00 6.46 22.62
N SER A 107 10.20 5.93 22.85
CA SER A 107 11.09 6.35 23.95
C SER A 107 10.40 6.33 25.34
N GLY A 108 9.63 5.26 25.61
CA GLY A 108 8.89 5.07 26.86
C GLY A 108 7.64 5.96 27.02
N LYS A 109 7.33 6.82 26.05
CA LYS A 109 6.11 7.64 26.02
C LYS A 109 5.06 7.01 25.13
N VAL A 110 3.79 7.20 25.49
CA VAL A 110 2.63 6.78 24.70
C VAL A 110 1.84 8.02 24.31
N TYR A 111 1.50 8.11 23.04
CA TYR A 111 0.70 9.16 22.42
C TYR A 111 -0.60 8.53 21.92
N VAL A 112 -1.74 9.18 22.15
CA VAL A 112 -3.06 8.64 21.84
C VAL A 112 -3.82 9.61 20.95
N GLY A 113 -4.44 9.10 19.89
CA GLY A 113 -5.23 9.89 18.96
C GLY A 113 -4.42 10.51 17.83
N GLN A 114 -5.12 10.85 16.75
CA GLN A 114 -4.51 11.19 15.47
C GLN A 114 -3.60 12.43 15.55
N ASN A 115 -3.99 13.44 16.32
CA ASN A 115 -3.24 14.69 16.43
C ASN A 115 -1.94 14.53 17.22
N ASP A 116 -1.99 13.92 18.41
CA ASP A 116 -0.81 13.72 19.26
C ASP A 116 0.21 12.80 18.59
N ILE A 117 -0.26 11.75 17.91
CA ILE A 117 0.59 10.86 17.12
C ILE A 117 1.28 11.64 16.00
N PHE A 118 0.53 12.43 15.24
CA PHE A 118 1.07 13.23 14.15
C PHE A 118 2.11 14.24 14.62
N ASP A 119 1.86 14.93 15.73
CA ASP A 119 2.81 15.91 16.29
C ASP A 119 4.08 15.22 16.78
N SER A 120 3.94 14.04 17.42
CA SER A 120 5.07 13.22 17.85
C SER A 120 5.92 12.73 16.66
N LEU A 121 5.28 12.16 15.64
CA LEU A 121 5.95 11.74 14.40
C LEU A 121 6.59 12.92 13.68
N SER A 122 5.93 14.09 13.66
CA SER A 122 6.48 15.32 13.07
C SER A 122 7.75 15.77 13.79
N ASN A 123 7.80 15.65 15.11
CA ASN A 123 8.99 15.96 15.89
C ASN A 123 10.14 14.98 15.61
N ILE A 124 9.85 13.68 15.49
CA ILE A 124 10.84 12.67 15.09
C ILE A 124 11.37 12.98 13.69
N ARG A 125 10.47 13.24 12.74
CA ARG A 125 10.81 13.58 11.35
C ARG A 125 11.70 14.82 11.26
N LYS A 126 11.40 15.87 12.02
CA LYS A 126 12.25 17.08 12.11
C LYS A 126 13.64 16.75 12.66
N LYS A 127 13.72 15.95 13.73
CA LYS A 127 15.00 15.51 14.31
C LYS A 127 15.85 14.70 13.32
N LEU A 128 15.24 13.81 12.54
CA LEU A 128 15.93 13.01 11.53
C LEU A 128 16.35 13.83 10.30
N LYS A 129 15.56 14.83 9.89
CA LYS A 129 15.99 15.79 8.84
C LYS A 129 17.22 16.59 9.29
N GLY A 130 17.30 16.96 10.57
CA GLY A 130 18.35 17.83 11.09
C GLY A 130 18.37 19.21 10.42
N ASP A 131 19.44 19.97 10.64
CA ASP A 131 19.62 21.32 10.06
C ASP A 131 20.33 21.30 8.70
N ARG A 132 20.61 20.12 8.14
CA ARG A 132 21.47 19.99 6.95
C ARG A 132 20.65 20.15 5.67
N PRO A 133 20.98 21.11 4.79
CA PRO A 133 20.18 21.40 3.59
C PRO A 133 20.32 20.37 2.46
N ARG A 134 21.34 19.49 2.48
CA ARG A 134 21.67 18.58 1.35
C ARG A 134 21.63 17.09 1.67
N GLU A 135 21.62 16.72 2.95
CA GLU A 135 21.73 15.34 3.43
C GLU A 135 20.62 15.08 4.45
N LYS A 136 19.71 14.16 4.14
CA LYS A 136 18.64 13.76 5.04
C LYS A 136 18.92 12.38 5.60
N ILE A 137 18.49 12.13 6.83
CA ILE A 137 18.44 10.76 7.34
C ILE A 137 17.17 10.13 6.79
N VAL A 138 17.33 9.03 6.05
CA VAL A 138 16.24 8.31 5.38
C VAL A 138 16.17 6.87 5.90
N HIS A 139 14.97 6.29 5.82
CA HIS A 139 14.76 4.89 6.17
C HIS A 139 15.21 3.98 5.03
N VAL A 140 15.90 2.91 5.40
CA VAL A 140 16.11 1.72 4.58
C VAL A 140 15.40 0.58 5.29
N VAL A 141 14.30 0.10 4.72
CA VAL A 141 13.60 -1.10 5.23
C VAL A 141 14.37 -2.33 4.76
N GLU A 142 14.87 -3.15 5.69
CA GLU A 142 15.66 -4.36 5.37
C GLU A 142 14.84 -5.64 5.54
N LYS A 143 13.90 -5.66 6.50
CA LYS A 143 13.03 -6.81 6.76
C LYS A 143 11.61 -6.35 7.03
N LEU A 144 10.65 -7.02 6.41
CA LEU A 144 9.23 -6.84 6.59
C LEU A 144 8.59 -8.19 6.87
N HIS A 145 8.01 -8.35 8.06
CA HIS A 145 7.26 -9.54 8.43
C HIS A 145 5.83 -9.16 8.75
N CYS A 146 4.87 -10.02 8.38
CA CYS A 146 3.48 -9.86 8.74
C CYS A 146 2.88 -11.16 9.25
N ARG A 147 1.82 -11.06 10.04
CA ARG A 147 0.99 -12.18 10.47
C ARG A 147 -0.42 -11.69 10.78
N ALA A 148 -1.38 -12.62 10.75
CA ALA A 148 -2.71 -12.35 11.28
C ALA A 148 -2.65 -11.97 12.77
N ASN A 149 -3.53 -11.06 13.18
CA ASN A 149 -3.64 -10.58 14.55
C ASN A 149 -5.12 -10.49 14.95
N GLY A 150 -5.61 -11.54 15.61
CA GLY A 150 -7.04 -11.74 15.83
C GLY A 150 -7.76 -12.13 14.53
N ASP A 151 -9.07 -11.91 14.49
CA ASP A 151 -9.93 -12.39 13.39
C ASP A 151 -9.76 -11.60 12.09
N SER A 152 -9.39 -10.31 12.20
CA SER A 152 -9.35 -9.39 11.05
C SER A 152 -8.17 -8.42 11.06
N GLY A 153 -7.33 -8.43 12.10
CA GLY A 153 -6.19 -7.54 12.22
C GLY A 153 -4.92 -8.10 11.58
N VAL A 154 -3.96 -7.22 11.32
CA VAL A 154 -2.64 -7.57 10.80
C VAL A 154 -1.55 -7.02 11.71
N ALA A 155 -0.65 -7.87 12.19
CA ALA A 155 0.55 -7.43 12.89
C ALA A 155 1.72 -7.41 11.92
N ILE A 156 2.38 -6.26 11.79
CA ILE A 156 3.50 -6.02 10.89
C ILE A 156 4.71 -5.62 11.72
N ARG A 157 5.87 -6.21 11.42
CA ARG A 157 7.15 -5.83 12.00
C ARG A 157 8.10 -5.44 10.90
N VAL A 158 8.68 -4.27 11.07
CA VAL A 158 9.68 -3.70 10.17
C VAL A 158 10.99 -3.55 10.94
N SER A 159 12.09 -3.91 10.32
CA SER A 159 13.42 -3.54 10.81
C SER A 159 14.29 -3.05 9.68
N GLY A 160 15.19 -2.13 10.00
CA GLY A 160 16.08 -1.58 9.01
C GLY A 160 17.06 -0.57 9.58
N SER A 161 17.63 0.20 8.67
CA SER A 161 18.69 1.16 8.95
C SER A 161 18.25 2.58 8.65
N PHE A 162 18.78 3.52 9.42
CA PHE A 162 18.83 4.93 9.04
C PHE A 162 20.13 5.18 8.31
N ILE A 163 20.06 5.79 7.12
CA ILE A 163 21.24 6.18 6.35
C ILE A 163 21.22 7.67 6.01
N VAL A 164 22.39 8.25 5.79
CA VAL A 164 22.50 9.60 5.22
C VAL A 164 22.35 9.52 3.70
N GLY A 165 21.35 10.22 3.15
CA GLY A 165 21.08 10.23 1.71
C GLY A 165 19.85 11.05 1.31
N ASN A 166 19.47 10.97 0.04
CA ASN A 166 18.31 11.68 -0.52
C ASN A 166 17.28 10.75 -1.17
N GLN A 167 17.47 9.42 -1.07
CA GLN A 167 16.60 8.42 -1.69
C GLN A 167 15.99 7.52 -0.61
N VAL A 168 14.68 7.27 -0.70
CA VAL A 168 13.95 6.35 0.18
C VAL A 168 14.08 4.95 -0.38
N LEU A 169 14.48 4.00 0.46
CA LEU A 169 14.70 2.61 0.03
C LEU A 169 13.82 1.68 0.85
N VAL A 170 12.97 0.93 0.16
CA VAL A 170 12.24 -0.18 0.76
C VAL A 170 12.82 -1.44 0.14
N CYS A 171 13.69 -2.12 0.87
CA CYS A 171 14.48 -3.24 0.38
C CYS A 171 14.32 -4.45 1.30
N GLY A 172 13.13 -5.04 1.30
CA GLY A 172 12.90 -6.32 1.95
C GLY A 172 13.00 -7.45 0.94
N ASP A 173 13.52 -8.61 1.36
CA ASP A 173 13.28 -9.86 0.64
C ASP A 173 11.78 -10.01 0.40
N GLY A 174 11.38 -9.98 -0.87
CA GLY A 174 9.99 -10.11 -1.31
C GLY A 174 9.21 -8.80 -1.49
N VAL A 175 9.75 -7.62 -1.16
CA VAL A 175 9.10 -6.31 -1.34
C VAL A 175 9.60 -5.66 -2.64
N LYS A 176 9.01 -6.02 -3.77
CA LYS A 176 9.23 -5.33 -5.06
C LYS A 176 7.93 -4.62 -5.44
N ALA A 177 7.83 -3.34 -5.10
CA ALA A 177 6.81 -2.50 -5.71
C ALA A 177 7.20 -2.22 -7.16
N GLU A 178 6.24 -2.42 -8.07
CA GLU A 178 6.42 -2.18 -9.50
C GLU A 178 6.87 -0.73 -9.73
N GLY A 179 8.04 -0.53 -10.35
CA GLY A 179 8.65 0.79 -10.58
C GLY A 179 9.59 1.32 -9.48
N MET A 180 9.80 0.59 -8.37
CA MET A 180 10.81 0.97 -7.37
C MET A 180 12.17 0.30 -7.65
N PRO A 181 13.28 1.05 -7.63
CA PRO A 181 14.60 0.48 -7.86
C PRO A 181 14.98 -0.52 -6.77
N SER A 182 15.51 -1.66 -7.17
CA SER A 182 16.01 -2.69 -6.26
C SER A 182 17.33 -2.28 -5.62
N LEU A 183 17.67 -2.88 -4.46
CA LEU A 183 18.91 -2.59 -3.73
C LEU A 183 20.15 -2.88 -4.60
N ASP A 184 20.09 -3.94 -5.41
CA ASP A 184 21.15 -4.34 -6.34
C ASP A 184 21.37 -3.32 -7.48
N GLU A 185 20.32 -2.61 -7.92
CA GLU A 185 20.42 -1.57 -8.95
C GLU A 185 21.04 -0.26 -8.44
N LEU A 186 21.01 -0.03 -7.12
CA LEU A 186 21.39 1.25 -6.54
C LEU A 186 22.84 1.29 -6.04
N SER A 187 23.51 0.14 -5.87
CA SER A 187 24.92 0.05 -5.41
C SER A 187 25.22 0.86 -4.14
N ILE A 188 24.23 0.98 -3.23
CA ILE A 188 24.37 1.80 -2.02
C ILE A 188 25.08 0.99 -0.94
N ASP A 189 26.25 1.47 -0.52
CA ASP A 189 26.96 0.95 0.66
C ASP A 189 26.25 1.39 1.94
N ILE A 190 25.22 0.61 2.33
CA ILE A 190 24.43 0.84 3.54
C ILE A 190 25.33 0.86 4.79
N PRO A 191 26.28 -0.09 5.00
CA PRO A 191 27.16 -0.07 6.16
C PRO A 191 27.91 1.26 6.38
N SER A 192 28.51 1.85 5.34
CA SER A 192 29.29 3.09 5.50
C SER A 192 28.44 4.34 5.71
N LYS A 193 27.17 4.32 5.29
CA LYS A 193 26.23 5.45 5.43
C LYS A 193 25.27 5.32 6.60
N ARG A 194 25.30 4.20 7.31
CA ARG A 194 24.40 3.92 8.44
C ARG A 194 24.71 4.84 9.62
N VAL A 195 23.66 5.46 10.15
CA VAL A 195 23.71 6.34 11.33
C VAL A 195 22.83 5.84 12.48
N GLY A 196 22.17 4.71 12.28
CA GLY A 196 21.36 4.05 13.31
C GLY A 196 20.54 2.93 12.73
N GLN A 197 19.82 2.23 13.60
CA GLN A 197 18.88 1.18 13.23
C GLN A 197 17.52 1.44 13.86
N PHE A 198 16.48 0.88 13.26
CA PHE A 198 15.15 0.93 13.83
C PHE A 198 14.49 -0.44 13.80
N ARG A 199 13.57 -0.62 14.75
CA ARG A 199 12.57 -1.67 14.76
C ARG A 199 11.23 -1.03 15.02
N GLU A 200 10.26 -1.35 14.19
CA GLU A 200 8.94 -0.76 14.25
C GLU A 200 7.88 -1.84 14.13
N GLN A 201 6.85 -1.75 14.95
CA GLN A 201 5.73 -2.67 14.93
C GLN A 201 4.43 -1.89 14.69
N PHE A 202 3.60 -2.41 13.79
CA PHE A 202 2.27 -1.88 13.50
C PHE A 202 1.23 -2.96 13.76
N ILE A 203 0.15 -2.60 14.44
CA ILE A 203 -1.07 -3.41 14.53
C ILE A 203 -2.15 -2.69 13.73
N MET A 204 -2.50 -3.27 12.59
CA MET A 204 -3.56 -2.76 11.73
C MET A 204 -4.90 -3.42 12.08
N GLN A 205 -5.96 -2.63 12.03
CA GLN A 205 -7.34 -3.07 12.19
C GLN A 205 -8.19 -2.58 11.03
N PRO A 206 -9.25 -3.31 10.64
CA PRO A 206 -10.20 -2.83 9.64
C PRO A 206 -10.94 -1.59 10.15
N GLY A 207 -11.09 -0.60 9.28
CA GLY A 207 -11.91 0.58 9.51
C GLY A 207 -13.38 0.37 9.16
N ASN A 208 -14.18 1.41 9.39
CA ASN A 208 -15.64 1.37 9.17
C ASN A 208 -16.05 1.31 7.68
N LEU A 209 -15.15 1.70 6.77
CA LEU A 209 -15.32 1.53 5.34
C LEU A 209 -14.73 0.18 4.93
N MET A 210 -15.52 -0.65 4.25
CA MET A 210 -15.07 -1.93 3.72
C MET A 210 -13.73 -1.76 2.98
N SER A 211 -12.75 -2.60 3.32
CA SER A 211 -11.40 -2.65 2.72
C SER A 211 -10.40 -1.57 3.14
N CYS A 212 -10.73 -0.65 4.05
CA CYS A 212 -9.75 0.28 4.63
C CYS A 212 -9.18 -0.28 5.93
N TYR A 213 -7.86 -0.19 6.13
CA TYR A 213 -7.21 -0.49 7.41
C TYR A 213 -6.68 0.81 8.03
N TYR A 214 -6.63 0.86 9.37
CA TYR A 214 -5.95 1.91 10.11
C TYR A 214 -4.94 1.30 11.10
N ILE A 215 -3.93 2.06 11.47
CA ILE A 215 -2.93 1.69 12.47
C ILE A 215 -3.55 1.91 13.85
N SER A 216 -3.97 0.84 14.49
CA SER A 216 -4.50 0.87 15.86
C SER A 216 -3.39 1.04 16.90
N LYS A 217 -2.23 0.44 16.67
CA LYS A 217 -1.07 0.55 17.55
C LYS A 217 0.21 0.60 16.74
N GLN A 218 1.13 1.46 17.14
CA GLN A 218 2.47 1.58 16.60
C GLN A 218 3.49 1.64 17.73
N ASP A 219 4.54 0.84 17.66
CA ASP A 219 5.65 0.88 18.60
C ASP A 219 6.96 1.08 17.82
N LEU A 220 7.67 2.19 18.08
CA LEU A 220 8.95 2.51 17.43
C LEU A 220 10.11 2.42 18.42
N TYR A 221 11.14 1.67 18.02
CA TYR A 221 12.40 1.54 18.73
C TYR A 221 13.54 1.98 17.82
N ILE A 222 14.31 2.98 18.27
CA ILE A 222 15.51 3.44 17.57
C ILE A 222 16.73 3.00 18.38
N ILE A 223 17.68 2.36 17.70
CA ILE A 223 18.95 1.92 18.25
C ILE A 223 20.02 2.80 17.63
N GLN A 224 20.68 3.61 18.46
CA GLN A 224 21.83 4.41 18.04
C GLN A 224 23.06 3.50 17.98
N SER A 225 23.82 3.63 16.89
CA SER A 225 25.12 3.00 16.68
C SER A 225 26.21 3.74 17.43
#